data_AF-A0A930XT40-F1
#
_entry.id   AF-A0A930XT40-F1
#
_cell.length_a   1.000
_cell.length_b   1.000
_cell.length_c   1.000
_cell.angle_alpha   90.00
_cell.angle_beta   90.00
_cell.angle_gamma   90.00
#
_symmetry.space_group_name_H-M   'P 1'
#
loop_
_entity.id
_entity.type
_entity.pdbx_description
1 polymer ?
#
loop_
_entity_poly.entity_id
_entity_poly.type
_entity_poly.pdbx_seq_one_letter_code
_entity_poly.pdbx_strand_id
1 'polypeptide(L)'
;MKRIYLIVLLTISFQSFSQCSYSTIFPFDLGLNKFELTKLINADNSVKIEEGEFFNCCSWDKNPKLKNDSIYRSQIRLNHIQDKCFNGNDNTIYLALVDDKLYQISINQEYSKDRYNEMILCYNNYIKLFKSIYPYESSFTSSTTDTHEQIGEGIRFYKLPAEKRNKVKIEEVRISFEIHYKMDYNKDKKTFANTNEVDNYNLNIKTTNLKGTKLTPELGY
;
A
#
# COMPACT_ATOMS: atom_id res chain seq x y z
N MET A 1 -23.29 57.44 -13.78
CA MET A 1 -22.01 56.70 -13.76
C MET A 1 -22.08 55.62 -12.68
N LYS A 2 -22.29 54.36 -13.05
CA LYS A 2 -22.28 53.21 -12.12
C LYS A 2 -21.08 52.34 -12.46
N ARG A 3 -20.08 52.30 -11.57
CA ARG A 3 -18.97 51.35 -11.66
C ARG A 3 -19.44 50.02 -11.08
N ILE A 4 -19.56 49.01 -11.93
CA ILE A 4 -19.81 47.62 -11.51
C ILE A 4 -18.43 47.03 -11.20
N TYR A 5 -18.19 46.74 -9.92
CA TYR A 5 -17.02 45.97 -9.50
C TYR A 5 -17.30 44.49 -9.77
N LEU A 6 -16.71 43.96 -10.84
CA LEU A 6 -16.71 42.53 -11.11
C LEU A 6 -15.72 41.86 -10.16
N ILE A 7 -16.19 41.43 -8.99
CA ILE A 7 -15.42 40.56 -8.10
C ILE A 7 -15.45 39.17 -8.74
N VAL A 8 -14.39 38.84 -9.48
CA VAL A 8 -14.12 37.47 -9.92
C VAL A 8 -13.69 36.69 -8.68
N LEU A 9 -14.65 36.03 -8.04
CA LEU A 9 -14.39 35.01 -7.03
C LEU A 9 -13.75 33.81 -7.74
N LEU A 10 -12.43 33.83 -7.87
CA LEU A 10 -11.62 32.67 -8.21
C LEU A 10 -11.68 31.72 -7.00
N THR A 11 -12.76 30.95 -6.88
CA THR A 11 -12.82 29.78 -6.01
C THR A 11 -11.90 28.73 -6.62
N ILE A 12 -10.61 28.84 -6.35
CA ILE A 12 -9.67 27.74 -6.53
C ILE A 12 -10.16 26.65 -5.59
N SER A 13 -10.86 25.68 -6.15
CA SER A 13 -11.22 24.44 -5.48
C SER A 13 -9.93 23.68 -5.18
N PHE A 14 -9.24 24.08 -4.11
CA PHE A 14 -8.23 23.24 -3.46
C PHE A 14 -8.97 22.04 -2.88
N GLN A 15 -9.16 21.02 -3.71
CA GLN A 15 -9.88 19.81 -3.37
C GLN A 15 -9.14 19.03 -2.27
N SER A 16 -9.74 19.05 -1.08
CA SER A 16 -9.98 17.93 -0.15
C SER A 16 -8.84 17.04 0.38
N PHE A 17 -7.63 17.02 -0.17
CA PHE A 17 -6.56 16.12 0.33
C PHE A 17 -5.90 16.61 1.63
N SER A 18 -6.12 17.88 2.00
CA SER A 18 -5.69 18.44 3.30
C SER A 18 -6.27 17.71 4.52
N GLN A 19 -7.23 16.81 4.33
CA GLN A 19 -7.91 16.09 5.41
C GLN A 19 -7.34 14.69 5.69
N CYS A 20 -6.47 14.16 4.81
CA CYS A 20 -5.89 12.83 5.00
C CYS A 20 -4.72 12.89 5.99
N SER A 21 -4.82 12.10 7.06
CA SER A 21 -3.75 11.91 8.04
C SER A 21 -3.20 10.48 8.00
N TYR A 22 -2.04 10.25 8.62
CA TYR A 22 -1.49 8.90 8.78
C TYR A 22 -2.51 7.92 9.40
N SER A 23 -3.21 8.35 10.46
CA SER A 23 -4.19 7.53 11.17
C SER A 23 -5.47 7.28 10.36
N THR A 24 -5.78 8.14 9.40
CA THR A 24 -6.90 7.92 8.46
C THR A 24 -6.52 6.87 7.43
N ILE A 25 -5.27 6.88 6.96
CA ILE A 25 -4.77 5.90 6.00
C ILE A 25 -4.54 4.54 6.65
N PHE A 26 -3.92 4.53 7.83
CA PHE A 26 -3.63 3.32 8.59
C PHE A 26 -4.43 3.33 9.90
N PRO A 27 -5.64 2.74 9.92
CA PRO A 27 -6.53 2.79 11.08
C PRO A 27 -6.09 1.86 12.22
N PHE A 28 -5.10 0.99 11.99
CA PHE A 28 -4.58 0.05 12.99
C PHE A 28 -3.11 0.31 13.29
N ASP A 29 -2.75 0.24 14.57
CA ASP A 29 -1.36 0.37 15.00
C ASP A 29 -0.57 -0.92 14.77
N LEU A 30 0.67 -0.77 14.28
CA LEU A 30 1.60 -1.89 14.21
C LEU A 30 1.97 -2.37 15.62
N GLY A 31 2.08 -3.69 15.79
CA GLY A 31 2.40 -4.37 17.05
C GLY A 31 1.19 -4.93 17.80
N LEU A 32 -0.03 -4.54 17.42
CA LEU A 32 -1.26 -5.12 17.95
C LEU A 32 -1.30 -6.63 17.73
N ASN A 33 -1.78 -7.36 18.73
CA ASN A 33 -1.97 -8.79 18.57
C ASN A 33 -3.26 -9.11 17.79
N LYS A 34 -3.38 -10.33 17.29
CA LYS A 34 -4.55 -10.78 16.49
C LYS A 34 -5.89 -10.55 17.19
N PHE A 35 -5.96 -10.74 18.51
CA PHE A 35 -7.19 -10.55 19.28
C PHE A 35 -7.58 -9.07 19.38
N GLU A 36 -6.63 -8.20 19.73
CA GLU A 36 -6.82 -6.74 19.76
C GLU A 36 -7.24 -6.21 18.40
N LEU A 37 -6.55 -6.65 17.35
CA LEU A 37 -6.82 -6.28 15.97
C LEU A 37 -8.22 -6.68 15.54
N THR A 38 -8.64 -7.92 15.81
CA THR A 38 -9.99 -8.41 15.47
C THR A 38 -11.07 -7.60 16.19
N LYS A 39 -10.84 -7.24 17.45
CA LYS A 39 -11.75 -6.39 18.22
C LYS A 39 -11.91 -5.00 17.59
N LEU A 40 -10.81 -4.39 17.15
CA LEU A 40 -10.84 -3.08 16.48
C LEU A 40 -11.53 -3.16 15.12
N ILE A 41 -11.22 -4.17 14.30
CA ILE A 41 -11.88 -4.39 13.01
C ILE A 41 -13.40 -4.52 13.19
N ASN A 42 -13.84 -5.33 14.16
CA ASN A 42 -15.28 -5.51 14.43
C ASN A 42 -15.98 -4.25 14.95
N ALA A 43 -15.22 -3.29 15.50
CA ALA A 43 -15.75 -2.01 15.98
C ALA A 43 -15.69 -0.90 14.91
N ASP A 44 -14.95 -1.10 13.83
CA ASP A 44 -14.71 -0.12 12.79
C ASP A 44 -15.67 -0.33 11.60
N ASN A 45 -16.62 0.60 11.45
CA ASN A 45 -17.61 0.56 10.37
C ASN A 45 -17.05 0.96 9.00
N SER A 46 -15.79 1.41 8.91
CA SER A 46 -15.15 1.81 7.65
C SER A 46 -14.48 0.66 6.92
N VAL A 47 -14.36 -0.51 7.55
CA VAL A 47 -13.78 -1.71 6.95
C VAL A 47 -14.70 -2.91 7.16
N LYS A 48 -14.61 -3.89 6.27
CA LYS A 48 -15.28 -5.19 6.43
C LYS A 48 -14.29 -6.31 6.16
N ILE A 49 -14.32 -7.33 7.00
CA ILE A 49 -13.64 -8.60 6.71
C ILE A 49 -14.35 -9.20 5.49
N GLU A 50 -13.59 -9.55 4.45
CA GLU A 50 -14.16 -10.28 3.32
C GLU A 50 -14.48 -11.71 3.79
N GLU A 51 -15.74 -12.11 3.66
CA GLU A 51 -16.23 -13.40 4.15
C GLU A 51 -15.40 -14.55 3.58
N GLY A 52 -14.83 -15.40 4.46
CA GLY A 52 -13.99 -16.54 4.06
C GLY A 52 -12.49 -16.25 3.94
N GLU A 53 -12.04 -15.00 4.11
CA GLU A 53 -10.64 -14.60 3.86
C GLU A 53 -9.84 -14.21 5.11
N PHE A 54 -9.99 -14.98 6.19
CA PHE A 54 -8.78 -15.29 6.96
C PHE A 54 -7.92 -16.16 6.05
N PHE A 55 -7.09 -15.54 5.20
CA PHE A 55 -6.21 -16.29 4.32
C PHE A 55 -5.38 -17.23 5.19
N ASN A 56 -5.64 -18.52 5.03
CA ASN A 56 -4.78 -19.59 5.48
C ASN A 56 -3.51 -19.64 4.60
N CYS A 57 -2.85 -18.49 4.39
CA CYS A 57 -1.40 -18.46 4.22
C CYS A 57 -0.68 -18.58 5.58
N CYS A 58 -1.40 -19.13 6.58
CA CYS A 58 -0.95 -19.71 7.84
C CYS A 58 0.17 -20.72 7.61
N SER A 59 1.36 -20.22 7.33
CA SER A 59 2.54 -21.02 7.11
C SER A 59 3.47 -20.86 8.31
N TRP A 60 3.92 -22.02 8.79
CA TRP A 60 5.10 -22.09 9.63
C TRP A 60 6.29 -22.06 8.69
N ASP A 61 6.96 -20.92 8.64
CA ASP A 61 8.19 -20.79 7.86
C ASP A 61 9.37 -21.18 8.77
N LYS A 62 9.98 -22.33 8.47
CA LYS A 62 11.23 -22.77 9.09
C LYS A 62 12.37 -22.20 8.28
N ASN A 63 12.93 -21.09 8.76
CA ASN A 63 14.05 -20.48 8.06
C ASN A 63 15.40 -20.94 8.65
N PRO A 64 16.35 -21.43 7.82
CA PRO A 64 17.69 -21.79 8.28
C PRO A 64 18.42 -20.65 9.01
N LYS A 65 18.13 -19.39 8.65
CA LYS A 65 18.70 -18.19 9.29
C LYS A 65 18.12 -17.91 10.67
N LEU A 66 17.00 -18.54 11.03
CA LEU A 66 16.40 -18.50 12.36
C LEU A 66 16.91 -19.63 13.27
N LYS A 67 18.01 -20.32 12.93
CA LYS A 67 18.62 -21.40 13.74
C LYS A 67 17.61 -22.49 14.14
N ASN A 68 16.79 -22.96 13.19
CA ASN A 68 15.71 -23.94 13.39
C ASN A 68 14.50 -23.45 14.22
N ASP A 69 14.40 -22.16 14.51
CA ASP A 69 13.18 -21.57 15.05
C ASP A 69 12.14 -21.40 13.92
N SER A 70 10.87 -21.35 14.29
CA SER A 70 9.74 -21.23 13.36
C SER A 70 8.98 -19.95 13.63
N ILE A 71 8.56 -19.28 12.56
CA ILE A 71 7.68 -18.12 12.61
C ILE A 71 6.32 -18.50 12.04
N TYR A 72 5.26 -18.10 12.72
CA TYR A 72 3.90 -18.25 12.19
C TYR A 72 3.49 -16.96 11.50
N ARG A 73 3.18 -17.04 10.20
CA ARG A 73 2.66 -15.90 9.44
C ARG A 73 1.17 -16.08 9.20
N SER A 74 0.42 -15.00 9.31
CA SER A 74 -0.97 -14.98 8.88
C SER A 74 -1.32 -13.63 8.26
N GLN A 75 -2.40 -13.59 7.50
CA GLN A 75 -2.87 -12.38 6.86
C GLN A 75 -4.40 -12.26 7.02
N ILE A 76 -4.87 -11.04 7.23
CA ILE A 76 -6.29 -10.70 7.20
C ILE A 76 -6.51 -9.76 6.01
N ARG A 77 -7.43 -10.12 5.13
CA ARG A 77 -7.89 -9.25 4.04
C ARG A 77 -9.17 -8.53 4.47
N LEU A 78 -9.18 -7.22 4.27
CA LEU A 78 -10.32 -6.35 4.53
C LEU A 78 -10.64 -5.56 3.26
N ASN A 79 -11.93 -5.31 3.04
CA ASN A 79 -12.39 -4.34 2.06
C ASN A 79 -12.64 -3.02 2.76
N HIS A 80 -12.06 -1.95 2.24
CA HIS A 80 -12.30 -0.62 2.74
C HIS A 80 -13.59 -0.07 2.14
N ILE A 81 -14.50 0.39 2.99
CA ILE A 81 -15.68 1.14 2.60
C ILE A 81 -15.23 2.56 2.29
N GLN A 82 -15.44 2.99 1.04
CA GLN A 82 -15.00 4.28 0.46
C GLN A 82 -14.92 5.45 1.47
N ASP A 83 -13.75 6.07 1.54
CA ASP A 83 -13.49 7.33 2.25
C ASP A 83 -12.78 8.31 1.29
N LYS A 84 -12.81 9.61 1.59
CA LYS A 84 -12.20 10.69 0.79
C LYS A 84 -10.70 10.53 0.59
N CYS A 85 -10.05 9.69 1.40
CA CYS A 85 -8.64 9.37 1.27
C CYS A 85 -8.34 8.19 0.37
N PHE A 86 -9.36 7.48 -0.15
CA PHE A 86 -9.24 6.28 -0.98
C PHE A 86 -10.19 6.36 -2.18
N ASN A 87 -9.64 6.77 -3.33
CA ASN A 87 -10.45 7.11 -4.51
C ASN A 87 -10.41 6.02 -5.59
N GLY A 88 -9.79 4.87 -5.31
CA GLY A 88 -9.77 3.71 -6.20
C GLY A 88 -11.18 3.14 -6.42
N ASN A 89 -11.36 2.51 -7.59
CA ASN A 89 -12.52 1.70 -7.93
C ASN A 89 -12.71 0.55 -6.92
N ASP A 90 -11.60 -0.08 -6.52
CA ASP A 90 -11.55 -1.07 -5.44
C ASP A 90 -10.42 -0.73 -4.48
N ASN A 91 -10.64 -0.92 -3.18
CA ASN A 91 -9.70 -0.58 -2.12
C ASN A 91 -9.62 -1.75 -1.13
N THR A 92 -8.54 -2.52 -1.23
CA THR A 92 -8.28 -3.68 -0.37
C THR A 92 -7.18 -3.35 0.64
N ILE A 93 -7.38 -3.74 1.90
CA ILE A 93 -6.38 -3.66 2.97
C ILE A 93 -5.94 -5.08 3.35
N TYR A 94 -4.63 -5.29 3.41
CA TYR A 94 -4.00 -6.52 3.88
C TYR A 94 -3.24 -6.25 5.18
N LEU A 95 -3.60 -6.98 6.23
CA LEU A 95 -2.96 -6.93 7.54
C LEU A 95 -2.11 -8.17 7.71
N ALA A 96 -0.79 -8.03 7.71
CA ALA A 96 0.14 -9.15 7.84
C ALA A 96 0.67 -9.27 9.26
N LEU A 97 0.50 -10.45 9.84
CA LEU A 97 0.90 -10.79 11.20
C LEU A 97 2.06 -11.78 11.20
N VAL A 98 2.93 -11.66 12.19
CA VAL A 98 3.95 -12.65 12.51
C VAL A 98 3.92 -12.93 14.02
N ASP A 99 3.89 -14.20 14.39
CA ASP A 99 3.76 -14.65 15.78
C ASP A 99 2.63 -13.88 16.50
N ASP A 100 1.46 -13.82 15.84
CA ASP A 100 0.24 -13.10 16.23
C ASP A 100 0.32 -11.58 16.34
N LYS A 101 1.43 -10.93 15.96
CA LYS A 101 1.56 -9.47 15.98
C LYS A 101 1.51 -8.87 14.58
N LEU A 102 0.70 -7.83 14.41
CA LEU A 102 0.63 -7.04 13.19
C LEU A 102 1.96 -6.33 12.94
N TYR A 103 2.66 -6.64 11.85
CA TYR A 103 3.94 -6.00 11.52
C TYR A 103 3.86 -5.17 10.24
N GLN A 104 2.81 -5.36 9.43
CA GLN A 104 2.66 -4.69 8.16
C GLN A 104 1.19 -4.49 7.82
N ILE A 105 0.89 -3.32 7.25
CA ILE A 105 -0.39 -3.00 6.62
C ILE A 105 -0.10 -2.60 5.19
N SER A 106 -0.84 -3.17 4.24
CA SER A 106 -0.75 -2.84 2.82
C SER A 106 -2.12 -2.49 2.29
N ILE A 107 -2.23 -1.38 1.58
CA ILE A 107 -3.47 -0.90 0.97
C ILE A 107 -3.26 -0.87 -0.53
N ASN A 108 -4.12 -1.57 -1.26
CA ASN A 108 -4.13 -1.60 -2.72
C ASN A 108 -5.37 -0.84 -3.19
N GLN A 109 -5.17 0.08 -4.14
CA GLN A 109 -6.23 0.84 -4.77
C GLN A 109 -6.16 0.62 -6.27
N GLU A 110 -7.18 -0.01 -6.83
CA GLU A 110 -7.29 -0.23 -8.26
C GLU A 110 -8.01 0.95 -8.92
N TYR A 111 -7.48 1.43 -10.04
CA TYR A 111 -8.07 2.49 -10.85
C TYR A 111 -8.28 1.97 -12.26
N SER A 112 -9.47 2.21 -12.84
CA SER A 112 -9.73 1.90 -14.24
C SER A 112 -8.78 2.65 -15.19
N LYS A 113 -8.58 2.11 -16.40
CA LYS A 113 -7.63 2.66 -17.40
C LYS A 113 -7.84 4.14 -17.79
N ASP A 114 -9.02 4.69 -17.56
CA ASP A 114 -9.37 6.09 -17.80
C ASP A 114 -9.08 7.04 -16.62
N ARG A 115 -8.68 6.50 -15.46
CA ARG A 115 -8.51 7.26 -14.20
C ARG A 115 -7.04 7.44 -13.78
N TYR A 116 -6.11 7.39 -14.73
CA TYR A 116 -4.68 7.64 -14.47
C TYR A 116 -4.41 8.95 -13.71
N ASN A 117 -5.05 10.04 -14.14
CA ASN A 117 -4.85 11.36 -13.54
C ASN A 117 -5.30 11.42 -12.08
N GLU A 118 -6.34 10.66 -11.71
CA GLU A 118 -6.80 10.56 -10.33
C GLU A 118 -5.83 9.74 -9.48
N MET A 119 -5.37 8.60 -10.02
CA MET A 119 -4.36 7.75 -9.38
C MET A 119 -3.08 8.54 -9.10
N ILE A 120 -2.53 9.26 -10.08
CA ILE A 120 -1.28 9.99 -9.91
C ILE A 120 -1.42 11.18 -8.96
N LEU A 121 -2.59 11.83 -8.92
CA LEU A 121 -2.91 12.86 -7.94
C LEU A 121 -2.89 12.27 -6.52
N CYS A 122 -3.52 11.11 -6.34
CA CYS A 122 -3.56 10.38 -5.07
C CYS A 122 -2.13 9.98 -4.61
N TYR A 123 -1.35 9.36 -5.50
CA TYR A 123 0.05 9.01 -5.28
C TYR A 123 0.90 10.21 -4.80
N ASN A 124 0.83 11.33 -5.52
CA ASN A 124 1.58 12.54 -5.18
C ASN A 124 1.18 13.12 -3.83
N ASN A 125 -0.10 13.03 -3.48
CA ASN A 125 -0.56 13.55 -2.21
C ASN A 125 -0.15 12.64 -1.03
N TYR A 126 -0.11 11.31 -1.22
CA TYR A 126 0.50 10.42 -0.23
C TYR A 126 1.98 10.73 -0.05
N ILE A 127 2.74 10.92 -1.12
CA ILE A 127 4.15 11.32 -1.03
C ILE A 127 4.31 12.57 -0.15
N LYS A 128 3.50 13.62 -0.39
CA LYS A 128 3.56 14.85 0.41
C LYS A 128 3.26 14.59 1.89
N LEU A 129 2.23 13.80 2.19
CA LEU A 129 1.87 13.44 3.56
C LEU A 129 3.02 12.69 4.25
N PHE A 130 3.51 11.61 3.66
CA PHE A 130 4.51 10.75 4.29
C PHE A 130 5.88 11.39 4.38
N LYS A 131 6.26 12.25 3.42
CA LYS A 131 7.50 13.04 3.50
C LYS A 131 7.56 13.95 4.73
N SER A 132 6.40 14.43 5.22
CA SER A 132 6.34 15.22 6.44
C SER A 132 6.56 14.42 7.73
N ILE A 133 6.32 13.10 7.68
CA ILE A 133 6.40 12.17 8.83
C ILE A 133 7.71 11.38 8.83
N TYR A 134 8.22 11.06 7.64
CA TYR A 134 9.41 10.25 7.39
C TYR A 134 10.39 11.07 6.53
N PRO A 135 11.41 11.71 7.15
CA PRO A 135 12.23 12.71 6.48
C PRO A 135 13.22 12.15 5.46
N TYR A 136 13.43 10.83 5.41
CA TYR A 136 14.36 10.19 4.48
C TYR A 136 13.61 9.34 3.46
N GLU A 137 14.02 9.41 2.20
CA GLU A 137 13.34 8.71 1.10
C GLU A 137 14.32 8.05 0.12
N SER A 138 13.85 7.06 -0.63
CA SER A 138 14.56 6.48 -1.77
C SER A 138 13.57 5.99 -2.83
N SER A 139 13.75 6.42 -4.07
CA SER A 139 12.93 5.97 -5.19
C SER A 139 13.32 4.56 -5.67
N PHE A 140 12.38 3.88 -6.30
CA PHE A 140 12.59 2.60 -6.98
C PHE A 140 11.64 2.49 -8.18
N THR A 141 11.97 1.60 -9.11
CA THR A 141 11.11 1.21 -10.22
C THR A 141 10.57 -0.22 -9.99
N SER A 142 9.37 -0.49 -10.51
CA SER A 142 8.82 -1.83 -10.61
C SER A 142 8.95 -2.30 -12.06
N SER A 143 9.35 -3.55 -12.26
CA SER A 143 9.46 -4.16 -13.59
C SER A 143 8.81 -5.53 -13.63
N THR A 144 8.33 -5.95 -14.81
CA THR A 144 7.88 -7.33 -15.06
C THR A 144 9.02 -8.31 -14.83
N THR A 145 8.73 -9.50 -14.28
CA THR A 145 9.75 -10.54 -14.07
C THR A 145 10.37 -11.07 -15.36
N ASP A 146 9.55 -11.26 -16.39
CA ASP A 146 10.00 -11.95 -17.62
C ASP A 146 10.73 -11.00 -18.58
N THR A 147 10.12 -9.85 -18.91
CA THR A 147 10.66 -8.92 -19.91
C THR A 147 11.54 -7.82 -19.31
N HIS A 148 11.58 -7.69 -17.97
CA HIS A 148 12.25 -6.61 -17.25
C HIS A 148 11.76 -5.20 -17.64
N GLU A 149 10.63 -5.10 -18.33
CA GLU A 149 10.02 -3.83 -18.70
C GLU A 149 9.52 -3.11 -17.47
N GLN A 150 9.78 -1.81 -17.39
CA GLN A 150 9.30 -0.98 -16.29
C GLN A 150 7.78 -0.84 -16.37
N ILE A 151 7.09 -1.21 -15.30
CA ILE A 151 5.63 -1.14 -15.17
C ILE A 151 5.18 -0.17 -14.08
N GLY A 152 6.10 0.40 -13.33
CA GLY A 152 5.73 1.24 -12.21
C GLY A 152 6.91 1.92 -11.53
N GLU A 153 6.57 2.74 -10.55
CA GLU A 153 7.52 3.52 -9.76
C GLU A 153 7.04 3.64 -8.32
N GLY A 154 7.95 3.94 -7.42
CA GLY A 154 7.58 4.27 -6.06
C GLY A 154 8.69 4.90 -5.23
N ILE A 155 8.33 5.24 -4.01
CA ILE A 155 9.19 5.84 -3.00
C ILE A 155 9.07 5.01 -1.71
N ARG A 156 10.21 4.69 -1.13
CA ARG A 156 10.30 4.19 0.25
C ARG A 156 10.70 5.33 1.17
N PHE A 157 9.99 5.48 2.27
CA PHE A 157 10.15 6.49 3.30
C PHE A 157 10.64 5.87 4.60
N TYR A 158 11.53 6.56 5.30
CA TYR A 158 12.25 6.06 6.47
C TYR A 158 12.38 7.11 7.56
N LYS A 159 12.44 6.66 8.81
CA LYS A 159 12.73 7.52 9.97
C LYS A 159 14.23 7.78 10.17
N LEU A 160 15.09 6.94 9.60
CA LEU A 160 16.54 6.99 9.79
C LEU A 160 17.27 7.16 8.45
N PRO A 161 18.44 7.82 8.45
CA PRO A 161 19.26 7.98 7.26
C PRO A 161 19.91 6.66 6.84
N ALA A 162 20.39 6.61 5.60
CA ALA A 162 20.90 5.41 4.95
C ALA A 162 21.94 4.64 5.76
N GLU A 163 22.87 5.34 6.42
CA GLU A 163 23.99 4.74 7.14
C GLU A 163 23.54 4.00 8.42
N LYS A 164 22.35 4.33 8.93
CA LYS A 164 21.76 3.73 10.14
C LYS A 164 20.70 2.67 9.84
N ARG A 165 20.07 2.69 8.66
CA ARG A 165 18.95 1.79 8.29
C ARG A 165 19.35 0.31 8.38
N ASN A 166 20.50 -0.08 7.84
CA ASN A 166 20.93 -1.48 7.78
C ASN A 166 21.31 -2.08 9.14
N LYS A 167 21.42 -1.24 10.18
CA LYS A 167 21.80 -1.67 11.54
C LYS A 167 20.60 -1.93 12.43
N VAL A 168 19.38 -1.61 11.96
CA VAL A 168 18.14 -1.78 12.72
C VAL A 168 17.13 -2.60 11.91
N LYS A 169 16.14 -3.14 12.60
CA LYS A 169 14.99 -3.74 11.93
C LYS A 169 14.21 -2.68 11.17
N ILE A 170 13.67 -3.07 10.01
CA ILE A 170 12.97 -2.18 9.08
C ILE A 170 11.82 -1.47 9.80
N GLU A 171 11.74 -0.17 9.59
CA GLU A 171 10.57 0.66 9.86
C GLU A 171 10.43 1.63 8.68
N GLU A 172 9.48 1.35 7.79
CA GLU A 172 9.32 2.09 6.53
C GLU A 172 7.86 2.25 6.12
N VAL A 173 7.63 3.21 5.22
CA VAL A 173 6.42 3.30 4.40
C VAL A 173 6.84 3.26 2.94
N ARG A 174 6.24 2.38 2.15
CA ARG A 174 6.41 2.28 0.70
C ARG A 174 5.14 2.79 0.03
N ILE A 175 5.28 3.65 -0.96
CA ILE A 175 4.20 4.08 -1.84
C ILE A 175 4.65 3.80 -3.27
N SER A 176 3.86 3.07 -4.04
CA SER A 176 4.15 2.78 -5.45
C SER A 176 2.88 2.69 -6.26
N PHE A 177 2.98 2.95 -7.55
CA PHE A 177 1.96 2.57 -8.51
C PHE A 177 2.53 1.63 -9.56
N GLU A 178 1.66 0.81 -10.14
CA GLU A 178 1.95 -0.07 -11.26
C GLU A 178 0.87 0.07 -12.34
N ILE A 179 1.28 -0.08 -13.59
CA ILE A 179 0.44 -0.12 -14.77
C ILE A 179 0.28 -1.59 -15.14
N HIS A 180 -0.96 -2.07 -15.16
CA HIS A 180 -1.25 -3.44 -15.59
C HIS A 180 -1.79 -3.39 -17.00
N TYR A 181 -1.16 -4.16 -17.87
CA TYR A 181 -1.55 -4.27 -19.27
C TYR A 181 -2.36 -5.53 -19.48
N LYS A 182 -3.33 -5.44 -20.38
CA LYS A 182 -4.15 -6.58 -20.77
C LYS A 182 -3.28 -7.64 -21.42
N MET A 183 -3.51 -8.89 -21.02
CA MET A 183 -2.82 -10.06 -21.54
C MET A 183 -3.77 -10.89 -22.42
N ASP A 184 -3.33 -11.20 -23.63
CA ASP A 184 -4.06 -12.07 -24.54
C ASP A 184 -3.36 -13.43 -24.65
N TYR A 185 -4.14 -14.51 -24.64
CA TYR A 185 -3.62 -15.86 -24.81
C TYR A 185 -3.37 -16.16 -26.29
N ASN A 186 -2.09 -16.30 -26.67
CA ASN A 186 -1.71 -16.76 -27.99
C ASN A 186 -1.86 -18.27 -28.07
N LYS A 187 -2.91 -18.75 -28.76
CA LYS A 187 -3.21 -20.18 -28.90
C LYS A 187 -2.11 -20.97 -29.61
N ASP A 188 -1.43 -20.36 -30.57
CA ASP A 188 -0.39 -21.03 -31.37
C ASP A 188 0.87 -21.26 -30.53
N LYS A 189 1.28 -20.26 -29.74
CA LYS A 189 2.45 -20.34 -28.85
C LYS A 189 2.14 -20.96 -27.49
N LYS A 190 0.86 -21.12 -27.16
CA LYS A 190 0.36 -21.52 -25.82
C LYS A 190 0.90 -20.65 -24.69
N THR A 191 1.15 -19.37 -24.97
CA THR A 191 1.67 -18.39 -24.01
C THR A 191 0.76 -17.17 -23.98
N PHE A 192 0.71 -16.49 -22.84
CA PHE A 192 0.12 -15.16 -22.79
C PHE A 192 1.11 -14.13 -23.35
N ALA A 193 0.60 -13.10 -24.02
CA ALA A 193 1.36 -11.97 -24.51
C ALA A 193 0.71 -10.66 -24.07
N ASN A 194 1.54 -9.69 -23.70
CA ASN A 194 1.10 -8.34 -23.40
C ASN A 194 0.56 -7.67 -24.69
N THR A 195 -0.64 -7.09 -24.62
CA THR A 195 -1.27 -6.37 -25.74
C THR A 195 -0.82 -4.92 -25.87
N ASN A 196 -0.08 -4.40 -24.88
CA ASN A 196 0.22 -2.99 -24.64
C ASN A 196 -1.02 -2.11 -24.41
N GLU A 197 -2.22 -2.69 -24.35
CA GLU A 197 -3.42 -1.99 -23.88
C GLU A 197 -3.41 -1.95 -22.35
N VAL A 198 -3.54 -0.76 -21.76
CA VAL A 198 -3.69 -0.63 -20.31
C VAL A 198 -5.03 -1.22 -19.90
N ASP A 199 -5.01 -2.12 -18.92
CA ASP A 199 -6.19 -2.71 -18.30
C ASP A 199 -6.63 -1.88 -17.09
N ASN A 200 -5.72 -1.69 -16.13
CA ASN A 200 -5.93 -0.89 -14.94
C ASN A 200 -4.59 -0.33 -14.39
N TYR A 201 -4.70 0.46 -13.32
CA TYR A 201 -3.57 0.92 -12.52
C TYR A 201 -3.77 0.47 -11.08
N ASN A 202 -2.69 0.07 -10.41
CA ASN A 202 -2.71 -0.27 -9.00
C ASN A 202 -1.82 0.69 -8.21
N LEU A 203 -2.39 1.39 -7.23
CA LEU A 203 -1.65 2.22 -6.27
C LEU A 203 -1.56 1.47 -4.93
N ASN A 204 -0.34 1.14 -4.52
CA ASN A 204 -0.03 0.46 -3.28
C ASN A 204 0.58 1.43 -2.26
N ILE A 205 0.09 1.37 -1.02
CA ILE A 205 0.67 2.02 0.15
C ILE A 205 0.90 0.96 1.21
N LYS A 206 2.13 0.80 1.68
CA LYS A 206 2.52 -0.25 2.62
C LYS A 206 3.34 0.33 3.77
N THR A 207 2.89 0.16 5.00
CA THR A 207 3.72 0.43 6.19
C THR A 207 4.23 -0.87 6.78
N THR A 208 5.50 -0.91 7.20
CA THR A 208 6.16 -2.10 7.75
C THR A 208 6.99 -1.70 8.95
N ASN A 209 6.86 -2.43 10.06
CA ASN A 209 7.72 -2.31 11.23
C ASN A 209 8.08 -3.70 11.75
N LEU A 210 9.34 -4.09 11.53
CA LEU A 210 9.85 -5.38 11.97
C LEU A 210 10.40 -5.35 13.40
N LYS A 211 10.42 -4.19 14.08
CA LYS A 211 10.87 -4.10 15.48
C LYS A 211 9.99 -4.99 16.37
N GLY A 212 10.64 -5.78 17.23
CA GLY A 212 9.93 -6.72 18.12
C GLY A 212 9.41 -8.00 17.46
N THR A 213 9.63 -8.19 16.15
CA THR A 213 9.36 -9.46 15.44
C THR A 213 10.62 -10.33 15.36
N LYS A 214 10.51 -11.60 14.95
CA LYS A 214 11.67 -12.42 14.56
C LYS A 214 12.13 -12.16 13.10
N LEU A 215 11.32 -11.49 12.29
CA LEU A 215 11.62 -11.20 10.88
C LEU A 215 12.86 -10.33 10.70
N THR A 216 13.56 -10.56 9.60
CA THR A 216 14.68 -9.73 9.10
C THR A 216 14.31 -9.17 7.72
N PRO A 217 15.04 -8.16 7.19
CA PRO A 217 14.83 -7.67 5.83
C PRO A 217 14.75 -8.77 4.77
N GLU A 218 15.55 -9.82 4.92
CA GLU A 218 15.65 -10.94 3.99
C GLU A 218 14.47 -11.93 4.10
N LEU A 219 13.67 -11.82 5.15
CA LEU A 219 12.50 -12.65 5.43
C LEU A 219 11.19 -11.85 5.32
N GLY A 220 11.27 -10.52 5.20
CA GLY A 220 10.12 -9.61 5.26
C GLY A 220 9.39 -9.41 3.93
N TYR A 221 9.81 -10.09 2.87
CA TYR A 221 9.28 -9.98 1.51
C TYR A 221 8.83 -11.33 0.98
#